data_AF-A0A953M7X4-F1
#
_entry.id   AF-A0A953M7X4-F1
#
_cell.length_a   1.000
_cell.length_b   1.000
_cell.length_c   1.000
_cell.angle_alpha   90.00
_cell.angle_beta   90.00
_cell.angle_gamma   90.00
#
_symmetry.space_group_name_H-M   'P 1'
#
loop_
_entity.id
_entity.type
_entity.pdbx_description
1 polymer ?
#
loop_
_entity_poly.entity_id
_entity_poly.type
_entity_poly.pdbx_seq_one_letter_code
_entity_poly.pdbx_strand_id
1 'polypeptide(L)'
;MGSSLLACLGLVVVIVLLISSEGLATFWPGPIERVTLRSGEVFLAMPMGSERFEPGVADRARIAGLVETGQIERSGPGENSTRYRFRLGNRDVGREPFRWVAEFEIVSRERSDEAVLVERDEWGLFIGVPTAVVLREEIEEPASGPFVETLETVTEHGPGTASQRLISETPGGTRLIARDVRLAEGAGETLPKIRAMTAGAAARRDEIDALQRHEIPSVQDRIARLTWAERGVHKAASGQRDTAGPVWVWVVTSLVCLGALAGGVGVMRAMPESKSRLVVVLALVVLVGGTGLHAVLERPFLRGGLTESAAAAKVEAIGVKRAEAERERDELLTRIRLLERRDDVERVEIVDPGLDRFAPIAQTQPGEPMRLSQARRVIAANTLGFWGRLRVYLFRWGDFLSRPPGESPGEGGVFPVIVGTVVLTLLLTVSVVPLGVIAAIYLREYAHQGVVTSAIRIAINNLAGVPSIVYGMFGLGFFCYTLGGFIDAGPGEGALAKTPWWTLLAGLGGVVVLAGLLGVGASVPGVLSGTRTLGSKLIRTGTWWLWMGAVVMAVYLIWSTPYF
;
A
#
# COMPACT_ATOMS: atom_id res chain seq x y z
N MET A 1 -19.55 37.20 -4.49
CA MET A 1 -19.48 35.71 -4.50
C MET A 1 -18.94 35.15 -5.82
N GLY A 2 -19.32 35.68 -7.00
CA GLY A 2 -18.82 35.16 -8.29
C GLY A 2 -17.32 35.35 -8.56
N SER A 3 -16.77 36.53 -8.29
CA SER A 3 -15.35 36.83 -8.53
C SER A 3 -14.39 36.02 -7.65
N SER A 4 -14.73 35.81 -6.37
CA SER A 4 -13.94 34.99 -5.45
C SER A 4 -13.94 33.51 -5.84
N LEU A 5 -15.09 32.97 -6.30
CA LEU A 5 -15.19 31.61 -6.78
C LEU A 5 -14.35 31.40 -8.05
N LEU A 6 -14.42 32.35 -8.99
CA LEU A 6 -13.62 32.31 -10.22
C LEU A 6 -12.11 32.40 -9.92
N ALA A 7 -11.71 33.24 -8.96
CA ALA A 7 -10.31 33.32 -8.52
C ALA A 7 -9.83 32.01 -7.91
N CYS A 8 -10.62 31.38 -7.04
CA CYS A 8 -10.29 30.07 -6.47
C CYS A 8 -10.19 28.98 -7.54
N LEU A 9 -11.14 28.95 -8.49
CA LEU A 9 -11.13 27.96 -9.57
C LEU A 9 -9.94 28.16 -10.50
N GLY A 10 -9.62 29.42 -10.84
CA GLY A 10 -8.42 29.77 -11.60
C GLY A 10 -7.14 29.34 -10.91
N LEU A 11 -7.02 29.57 -9.60
CA LEU A 11 -5.89 29.11 -8.80
C LEU A 11 -5.74 27.58 -8.85
N VAL A 12 -6.84 26.84 -8.68
CA VAL A 12 -6.83 25.37 -8.75
C VAL A 12 -6.36 24.91 -10.12
N VAL A 13 -6.87 25.49 -11.21
CA VAL A 13 -6.45 25.14 -12.58
C VAL A 13 -4.96 25.42 -12.77
N VAL A 14 -4.45 26.56 -12.31
CA VAL A 14 -3.02 26.90 -12.41
C VAL A 14 -2.17 25.90 -11.64
N ILE A 15 -2.54 25.58 -10.39
CA ILE A 15 -1.81 24.60 -9.57
C ILE A 15 -1.83 23.22 -10.23
N VAL A 16 -2.99 22.77 -10.71
CA VAL A 16 -3.12 21.48 -11.41
C VAL A 16 -2.26 21.45 -12.68
N LEU A 17 -2.25 22.52 -13.46
CA LEU A 17 -1.41 22.62 -14.66
C LEU A 17 0.08 22.59 -14.32
N LEU A 18 0.51 23.31 -13.28
CA LEU A 18 1.91 23.31 -12.82
C LEU A 18 2.34 21.92 -12.32
N ILE A 19 1.52 21.29 -11.48
CA ILE A 19 1.80 19.92 -11.01
C ILE A 19 1.83 18.94 -12.20
N SER A 20 0.92 19.09 -13.15
CA SER A 20 0.86 18.23 -14.33
C SER A 20 2.09 18.42 -15.22
N SER A 21 2.55 19.65 -15.45
CA SER A 21 3.73 19.89 -16.29
C SER A 21 5.00 19.32 -15.67
N GLU A 22 5.19 19.52 -14.36
CA GLU A 22 6.34 18.98 -13.64
C GLU A 22 6.29 17.44 -13.56
N GLY A 23 5.10 16.89 -13.32
CA GLY A 23 4.88 15.45 -13.29
C GLY A 23 5.13 14.78 -14.65
N LEU A 24 4.59 15.36 -15.74
CA LEU A 24 4.73 14.82 -17.09
C LEU A 24 6.20 14.86 -17.56
N ALA A 25 6.94 15.91 -17.24
CA ALA A 25 8.36 16.02 -17.59
C ALA A 25 9.20 14.85 -17.03
N THR A 26 8.80 14.28 -15.89
CA THR A 26 9.53 13.17 -15.23
C THR A 26 9.58 11.89 -16.07
N PHE A 27 8.59 11.67 -16.95
CA PHE A 27 8.55 10.47 -17.79
C PHE A 27 9.48 10.58 -19.01
N TRP A 28 9.95 11.78 -19.35
CA TRP A 28 10.81 11.99 -20.50
C TRP A 28 12.20 11.36 -20.26
N PRO A 29 12.74 10.55 -21.20
CA PRO A 29 14.09 10.02 -21.08
C PRO A 29 15.12 11.13 -21.33
N GLY A 30 15.59 11.75 -20.25
CA GLY A 30 16.65 12.75 -20.28
C GLY A 30 18.00 12.17 -20.70
N PRO A 31 18.93 13.01 -21.22
CA PRO A 31 20.27 12.57 -21.57
C PRO A 31 21.05 12.11 -20.33
N ILE A 32 21.98 11.18 -20.51
CA ILE A 32 22.89 10.74 -19.45
C ILE A 32 24.24 11.44 -19.69
N GLU A 33 24.70 12.19 -18.70
CA GLU A 33 25.97 12.90 -18.76
C GLU A 33 26.99 12.21 -17.86
N ARG A 34 28.21 12.04 -18.38
CA ARG A 34 29.42 11.80 -17.59
C ARG A 34 29.89 13.14 -17.07
N VAL A 35 29.82 13.29 -15.75
CA VAL A 35 30.23 14.51 -15.04
C VAL A 35 31.56 14.21 -14.35
N THR A 36 32.57 14.99 -14.69
CA THR A 36 33.89 14.94 -14.05
C THR A 36 34.02 16.15 -13.14
N LEU A 37 34.21 15.92 -11.86
CA LEU A 37 34.45 16.97 -10.87
C LEU A 37 35.93 17.28 -10.75
N ARG A 38 36.22 18.49 -10.27
CA ARG A 38 37.58 18.96 -10.00
C ARG A 38 38.27 18.20 -8.86
N SER A 39 37.49 17.52 -8.02
CA SER A 39 38.01 16.57 -7.03
C SER A 39 38.58 15.28 -7.64
N GLY A 40 38.35 15.04 -8.93
CA GLY A 40 38.64 13.77 -9.61
C GLY A 40 37.49 12.78 -9.58
N GLU A 41 36.40 13.07 -8.86
CA GLU A 41 35.20 12.23 -8.86
C GLU A 41 34.53 12.23 -10.24
N VAL A 42 34.21 11.05 -10.75
CA VAL A 42 33.42 10.88 -11.98
C VAL A 42 32.11 10.18 -11.63
N PHE A 43 31.00 10.60 -12.25
CA PHE A 43 29.73 9.87 -12.13
C PHE A 43 28.87 10.06 -13.38
N LEU A 44 27.94 9.13 -13.59
CA LEU A 44 26.91 9.22 -14.62
C LEU A 44 25.60 9.71 -14.01
N ALA A 45 24.97 10.70 -14.61
CA ALA A 45 23.70 11.23 -14.11
C ALA A 45 22.84 11.89 -15.19
N MET A 46 21.56 12.08 -14.88
CA MET A 46 20.65 12.88 -15.71
C MET A 46 20.54 14.30 -15.13
N PRO A 47 20.77 15.36 -15.93
CA PRO A 47 20.54 16.73 -15.47
C PRO A 47 19.03 16.99 -15.32
N MET A 48 18.60 17.48 -14.16
CA MET A 48 17.19 17.77 -13.85
C MET A 48 16.86 19.26 -13.86
N GLY A 49 17.85 20.10 -13.57
CA GLY A 49 17.65 21.55 -13.51
C GLY A 49 18.88 22.28 -13.00
N SER A 50 18.81 23.61 -13.00
CA SER A 50 19.85 24.49 -12.46
C SER A 50 19.23 25.61 -11.66
N GLU A 51 19.91 26.05 -10.62
CA GLU A 51 19.53 27.24 -9.87
C GLU A 51 20.74 28.10 -9.54
N ARG A 52 20.48 29.39 -9.33
CA ARG A 52 21.48 30.34 -8.83
C ARG A 52 21.49 30.28 -7.31
N PHE A 53 22.67 30.15 -6.72
CA PHE A 53 22.86 30.15 -5.27
C PHE A 53 23.98 31.11 -4.88
N GLU A 54 23.90 31.62 -3.65
CA GLU A 54 24.97 32.45 -3.09
C GLU A 54 26.05 31.52 -2.49
N PRO A 55 27.30 31.55 -3.01
CA PRO A 55 28.35 30.66 -2.51
C PRO A 55 28.71 30.96 -1.06
N GLY A 56 28.90 29.91 -0.25
CA GLY A 56 29.33 30.06 1.15
C GLY A 56 30.77 30.59 1.25
N VAL A 57 31.23 30.87 2.48
CA VAL A 57 32.60 31.39 2.72
C VAL A 57 33.68 30.46 2.14
N ALA A 58 33.54 29.15 2.35
CA ALA A 58 34.47 28.14 1.81
C ALA A 58 34.44 28.06 0.28
N ASP A 59 33.26 28.20 -0.32
CA ASP A 59 33.09 28.17 -1.77
C ASP A 59 33.69 29.42 -2.41
N ARG A 60 33.49 30.59 -1.80
CA ARG A 60 34.13 31.84 -2.24
C ARG A 60 35.65 31.75 -2.22
N ALA A 61 36.23 31.14 -1.19
CA ALA A 61 37.67 30.91 -1.12
C ALA A 61 38.15 29.95 -2.23
N ARG A 62 37.41 28.87 -2.50
CA ARG A 62 37.69 27.95 -3.61
C ARG A 62 37.59 28.64 -4.97
N ILE A 63 36.52 29.38 -5.22
CA ILE A 63 36.33 30.18 -6.45
C ILE A 63 37.50 31.15 -6.64
N ALA A 64 37.90 31.88 -5.59
CA ALA A 64 39.02 32.82 -5.67
C ALA A 64 40.34 32.13 -6.09
N GLY A 65 40.66 30.98 -5.50
CA GLY A 65 41.84 30.19 -5.89
C GLY A 65 41.77 29.64 -7.32
N LEU A 66 40.57 29.26 -7.79
CA LEU A 66 40.37 28.81 -9.18
C LEU A 66 40.51 29.96 -10.19
N VAL A 67 40.07 31.17 -9.83
CA VAL A 67 40.28 32.38 -10.64
C VAL A 67 41.76 32.75 -10.70
N GLU A 68 42.47 32.68 -9.56
CA GLU A 68 43.90 33.00 -9.48
C GLU A 68 44.75 32.04 -10.33
N THR A 69 44.38 30.76 -10.36
CA THR A 69 45.03 29.73 -11.19
C THR A 69 44.58 29.75 -12.66
N GLY A 70 43.68 30.66 -13.04
CA GLY A 70 43.16 30.78 -14.42
C GLY A 70 42.28 29.62 -14.86
N GLN A 71 41.79 28.79 -13.92
CA GLN A 71 40.95 27.62 -14.23
C GLN A 71 39.48 27.99 -14.47
N ILE A 72 39.04 29.13 -13.93
CA ILE A 72 37.72 29.71 -14.19
C ILE A 72 37.87 31.21 -14.44
N GLU A 73 37.05 31.76 -15.33
CA GLU A 73 36.97 33.20 -15.50
C GLU A 73 36.29 33.85 -14.29
N ARG A 74 36.71 35.07 -13.95
CA ARG A 74 36.15 35.81 -12.83
C ARG A 74 34.75 36.31 -13.21
N SER A 75 33.71 35.58 -12.80
CA SER A 75 32.38 36.17 -12.60
C SER A 75 32.51 37.26 -11.52
N GLY A 76 31.81 38.38 -11.68
CA GLY A 76 32.03 39.60 -10.89
C GLY A 76 31.93 39.39 -9.38
N PRO A 77 32.52 40.28 -8.55
CA PRO A 77 32.43 40.17 -7.10
C PRO A 77 30.97 40.22 -6.63
N GLY A 78 30.48 39.14 -6.00
CA GLY A 78 29.12 39.04 -5.44
C GLY A 78 28.08 38.38 -6.34
N GLU A 79 28.46 37.78 -7.48
CA GLU A 79 27.51 37.08 -8.33
C GLU A 79 27.13 35.70 -7.78
N ASN A 80 25.82 35.41 -7.82
CA ASN A 80 25.30 34.07 -7.56
C ASN A 80 25.98 33.08 -8.52
N SER A 81 26.47 31.97 -7.98
CA SER A 81 26.99 30.87 -8.77
C SER A 81 25.84 29.97 -9.22
N THR A 82 25.99 29.29 -10.36
CA THR A 82 25.03 28.29 -10.80
C THR A 82 25.37 26.95 -10.16
N ARG A 83 24.36 26.22 -9.69
CA ARG A 83 24.48 24.79 -9.38
C ARG A 83 23.47 23.99 -10.19
N TYR A 84 23.88 22.79 -10.59
CA TYR A 84 23.05 21.85 -11.33
C TYR A 84 22.56 20.75 -10.41
N ARG A 85 21.28 20.38 -10.53
CA ARG A 85 20.71 19.20 -9.89
C ARG A 85 20.83 18.04 -10.84
N PHE A 86 21.53 17.00 -10.39
CA PHE A 86 21.65 15.74 -11.08
C PHE A 86 20.76 14.70 -10.40
N ARG A 87 20.09 13.86 -11.19
CA ARG A 87 19.48 12.62 -10.72
C ARG A 87 20.50 11.50 -10.93
N LEU A 88 20.99 10.97 -9.84
CA LEU A 88 21.91 9.84 -9.81
C LEU A 88 21.08 8.58 -9.55
N GLY A 89 21.42 7.48 -10.22
CA GLY A 89 20.85 6.17 -9.91
C GLY A 89 21.56 5.52 -8.72
N ASN A 90 21.53 4.19 -8.67
CA ASN A 90 22.54 3.38 -7.97
C ASN A 90 22.46 3.49 -6.44
N ARG A 91 21.26 3.73 -5.90
CA ARG A 91 21.02 3.84 -4.44
C ARG A 91 21.48 2.60 -3.68
N ASP A 92 21.31 1.45 -4.30
CA ASP A 92 21.71 0.13 -3.81
C ASP A 92 23.23 -0.06 -3.63
N VAL A 93 24.05 0.72 -4.34
CA VAL A 93 25.51 0.73 -4.16
C VAL A 93 26.03 1.99 -3.44
N GLY A 94 25.13 2.72 -2.77
CA GLY A 94 25.47 3.80 -1.84
C GLY A 94 25.43 5.22 -2.43
N ARG A 95 24.86 5.42 -3.64
CA ARG A 95 24.65 6.75 -4.21
C ARG A 95 23.38 7.41 -3.65
N GLU A 96 23.43 8.72 -3.47
CA GLU A 96 22.22 9.52 -3.24
C GLU A 96 21.43 9.66 -4.56
N PRO A 97 20.09 9.63 -4.53
CA PRO A 97 19.29 9.69 -5.76
C PRO A 97 19.34 11.05 -6.48
N PHE A 98 19.68 12.11 -5.75
CA PHE A 98 19.84 13.44 -6.30
C PHE A 98 21.02 14.14 -5.65
N ARG A 99 21.79 14.88 -6.44
CA ARG A 99 22.91 15.69 -5.94
C ARG A 99 22.94 17.04 -6.61
N TRP A 100 23.18 18.08 -5.83
CA TRP A 100 23.51 19.40 -6.34
C TRP A 100 25.02 19.53 -6.48
N VAL A 101 25.48 20.02 -7.63
CA VAL A 101 26.89 20.27 -7.91
C VAL A 101 27.04 21.68 -8.45
N ALA A 102 27.94 22.46 -7.85
CA ALA A 102 28.20 23.82 -8.30
C ALA A 102 29.02 23.82 -9.60
N GLU A 103 28.75 24.78 -10.48
CA GLU A 103 29.36 24.87 -11.81
C GLU A 103 30.90 24.94 -11.74
N PHE A 104 31.46 25.69 -10.78
CA PHE A 104 32.91 25.80 -10.59
C PHE A 104 33.58 24.48 -10.14
N GLU A 105 32.82 23.53 -9.58
CA GLU A 105 33.32 22.21 -9.20
C GLU A 105 33.38 21.25 -10.40
N ILE A 106 32.73 21.59 -11.51
CA ILE A 106 32.64 20.75 -12.70
C ILE A 106 33.81 21.07 -13.64
N VAL A 107 34.50 20.02 -14.09
CA VAL A 107 35.58 20.11 -15.09
C VAL A 107 35.01 19.84 -16.48
N SER A 108 34.24 18.77 -16.64
CA SER A 108 33.59 18.43 -17.91
C SER A 108 32.22 17.78 -17.71
N ARG A 109 31.37 17.96 -18.71
CA ARG A 109 30.05 17.33 -18.84
C ARG A 109 29.92 16.83 -20.26
N GLU A 110 29.94 15.52 -20.42
CA GLU A 110 29.93 14.89 -21.74
C GLU A 110 28.77 13.91 -21.82
N ARG A 111 28.07 13.88 -22.96
CA ARG A 111 27.05 12.85 -23.18
C ARG A 111 27.75 11.52 -23.42
N SER A 112 27.36 10.50 -22.67
CA SER A 112 27.93 9.16 -22.79
C SER A 112 27.02 8.27 -23.62
N ASP A 113 27.38 8.00 -24.89
CA ASP A 113 26.56 7.18 -25.79
C ASP A 113 26.50 5.70 -25.35
N GLU A 114 27.48 5.26 -24.56
CA GLU A 114 27.58 3.91 -23.98
C GLU A 114 26.75 3.75 -22.70
N ALA A 115 26.37 4.85 -22.04
CA ALA A 115 25.63 4.79 -20.79
C ALA A 115 24.17 4.38 -21.02
N VAL A 116 23.68 3.53 -20.13
CA VAL A 116 22.30 3.07 -20.10
C VAL A 116 21.65 3.40 -18.77
N LEU A 117 20.35 3.66 -18.86
CA LEU A 117 19.44 3.80 -17.74
C LEU A 117 18.68 2.47 -17.60
N VAL A 118 18.84 1.79 -16.47
CA VAL A 118 18.13 0.55 -16.17
C VAL A 118 17.06 0.81 -15.15
N GLU A 119 15.82 0.60 -15.59
CA GLU A 119 14.65 0.56 -14.72
C GLU A 119 14.51 -0.86 -14.18
N ARG A 120 14.42 -0.98 -12.87
CA ARG A 120 14.23 -2.24 -12.16
C ARG A 120 12.95 -2.13 -11.34
N ASP A 121 12.33 -3.27 -11.04
CA ASP A 121 11.18 -3.30 -10.12
C ASP A 121 11.63 -3.30 -8.66
N GLU A 122 12.80 -3.87 -8.42
CA GLU A 122 13.50 -3.93 -7.14
C GLU A 122 14.68 -2.95 -7.17
N TRP A 123 14.98 -2.31 -6.04
CA TRP A 123 16.21 -1.53 -5.81
C TRP A 123 16.38 -0.22 -6.56
N GLY A 124 15.40 0.23 -7.34
CA GLY A 124 15.50 1.55 -7.95
C GLY A 124 16.24 1.58 -9.29
N LEU A 125 16.24 2.77 -9.86
CA LEU A 125 16.98 3.18 -11.04
C LEU A 125 18.47 2.89 -10.92
N PHE A 126 19.04 2.24 -11.93
CA PHE A 126 20.48 2.11 -12.09
C PHE A 126 20.96 2.86 -13.35
N ILE A 127 22.10 3.54 -13.27
CA ILE A 127 22.77 4.24 -14.38
C ILE A 127 24.20 3.72 -14.44
N GLY A 128 24.58 3.17 -15.59
CA GLY A 128 25.92 2.63 -15.77
C GLY A 128 26.24 2.31 -17.22
N VAL A 129 27.39 1.69 -17.44
CA VAL A 129 27.84 1.21 -18.74
C VAL A 129 27.72 -0.32 -18.76
N PRO A 130 27.02 -0.92 -19.73
CA PRO A 130 26.93 -2.38 -19.82
C PRO A 130 28.27 -2.94 -20.29
N THR A 131 28.86 -3.85 -19.51
CA THR A 131 30.20 -4.40 -19.78
C THR A 131 30.16 -5.85 -20.28
N ALA A 132 29.21 -6.66 -19.79
CA ALA A 132 29.08 -8.05 -20.23
C ALA A 132 27.66 -8.60 -20.01
N VAL A 133 27.30 -9.61 -20.81
CA VAL A 133 26.22 -10.55 -20.51
C VAL A 133 26.84 -11.89 -20.14
N VAL A 134 26.49 -12.44 -18.99
CA VAL A 134 27.11 -13.65 -18.43
C VAL A 134 26.04 -14.71 -18.22
N LEU A 135 26.30 -15.93 -18.67
CA LEU A 135 25.53 -17.11 -18.28
C LEU A 135 26.28 -17.86 -17.18
N ARG A 136 25.67 -18.03 -16.01
CA ARG A 136 26.25 -18.77 -14.89
C ARG A 136 25.57 -20.11 -14.73
N GLU A 137 26.32 -21.19 -14.96
CA GLU A 137 25.81 -22.55 -14.90
C GLU A 137 26.67 -23.41 -13.99
N GLU A 138 26.02 -24.30 -13.22
CA GLU A 138 26.71 -25.41 -12.58
C GLU A 138 26.50 -26.66 -13.41
N ILE A 139 27.61 -27.28 -13.83
CA ILE A 139 27.59 -28.39 -14.78
C ILE A 139 28.34 -29.56 -14.18
N GLU A 140 27.72 -30.74 -14.29
CA GLU A 140 28.32 -32.01 -13.94
C GLU A 140 28.88 -32.69 -15.19
N GLU A 141 30.19 -32.90 -15.23
CA GLU A 141 30.87 -33.56 -16.35
C GLU A 141 31.73 -34.72 -15.86
N PRO A 142 31.94 -35.77 -16.67
CA PRO A 142 32.86 -36.85 -16.30
C PRO A 142 34.27 -36.30 -16.05
N ALA A 143 34.98 -36.75 -15.01
CA ALA A 143 36.36 -36.35 -14.72
C ALA A 143 37.39 -36.96 -15.71
N SER A 144 37.02 -37.12 -16.98
CA SER A 144 37.88 -37.66 -18.04
C SER A 144 38.57 -36.55 -18.81
N GLY A 145 39.88 -36.40 -18.63
CA GLY A 145 40.72 -35.44 -19.37
C GLY A 145 41.15 -34.21 -18.55
N PRO A 146 42.05 -33.38 -19.12
CA PRO A 146 42.56 -32.19 -18.45
C PRO A 146 41.44 -31.15 -18.24
N PHE A 147 41.40 -30.54 -17.07
CA PHE A 147 40.53 -29.41 -16.79
C PHE A 147 41.02 -28.18 -17.57
N VAL A 148 40.11 -27.49 -18.26
CA VAL A 148 40.41 -26.29 -19.03
C VAL A 148 39.73 -25.10 -18.35
N GLU A 149 40.53 -24.16 -17.87
CA GLU A 149 40.03 -23.00 -17.13
C GLU A 149 39.31 -21.99 -18.02
N THR A 150 39.68 -21.89 -19.30
CA THR A 150 39.02 -20.99 -20.25
C THR A 150 38.90 -21.65 -21.62
N LEU A 151 37.70 -21.61 -22.20
CA LEU A 151 37.46 -22.13 -23.56
C LEU A 151 36.43 -21.27 -24.30
N GLU A 152 36.53 -21.27 -25.62
CA GLU A 152 35.46 -20.76 -26.47
C GLU A 152 34.31 -21.76 -26.52
N THR A 153 33.09 -21.27 -26.40
CA THR A 153 31.89 -22.09 -26.42
C THR A 153 30.81 -21.43 -27.27
N VAL A 154 29.89 -22.25 -27.80
CA VAL A 154 28.71 -21.76 -28.51
C VAL A 154 27.50 -22.17 -27.71
N THR A 155 26.76 -21.17 -27.25
CA THR A 155 25.51 -21.34 -26.50
C THR A 155 24.32 -21.15 -27.43
N GLU A 156 23.11 -21.40 -26.93
CA GLU A 156 21.88 -21.04 -27.66
C GLU A 156 21.77 -19.53 -27.95
N HIS A 157 22.48 -18.71 -27.18
CA HIS A 157 22.56 -17.27 -27.36
C HIS A 157 23.74 -16.82 -28.23
N GLY A 158 24.49 -17.75 -28.83
CA GLY A 158 25.62 -17.49 -29.72
C GLY A 158 26.99 -17.81 -29.10
N PRO A 159 28.08 -17.44 -29.79
CA PRO A 159 29.44 -17.67 -29.30
C PRO A 159 29.72 -16.87 -28.03
N GLY A 160 30.58 -17.40 -27.18
CA GLY A 160 31.04 -16.75 -25.96
C GLY A 160 32.31 -17.41 -25.41
N THR A 161 32.89 -16.76 -24.41
CA THR A 161 34.09 -17.24 -23.72
C THR A 161 33.70 -17.76 -22.34
N ALA A 162 33.89 -19.05 -22.11
CA ALA A 162 33.57 -19.71 -20.85
C ALA A 162 34.79 -19.72 -19.93
N SER A 163 34.64 -19.15 -18.74
CA SER A 163 35.54 -19.32 -17.61
C SER A 163 35.00 -20.45 -16.73
N GLN A 164 35.83 -21.44 -16.41
CA GLN A 164 35.45 -22.58 -15.60
C GLN A 164 36.18 -22.58 -14.26
N ARG A 165 35.46 -22.89 -13.18
CA ARG A 165 36.03 -23.12 -11.86
C ARG A 165 35.58 -24.48 -11.33
N LEU A 166 36.54 -25.30 -10.91
CA LEU A 166 36.26 -26.57 -10.26
C LEU A 166 35.62 -26.32 -8.88
N ILE A 167 34.43 -26.88 -8.63
CA ILE A 167 33.75 -26.85 -7.33
C ILE A 167 34.16 -28.08 -6.51
N SER A 168 33.97 -29.26 -7.10
CA SER A 168 34.32 -30.54 -6.47
C SER A 168 34.58 -31.61 -7.52
N GLU A 169 35.46 -32.55 -7.20
CA GLU A 169 35.75 -33.71 -8.04
C GLU A 169 35.71 -34.98 -7.19
N THR A 170 34.95 -35.97 -7.63
CA THR A 170 34.95 -37.29 -6.96
C THR A 170 36.07 -38.15 -7.55
N PRO A 171 36.91 -38.82 -6.74
CA PRO A 171 37.99 -39.68 -7.25
C PRO A 171 37.44 -40.78 -8.17
N GLY A 172 37.75 -40.70 -9.48
CA GLY A 172 37.26 -41.64 -10.50
C GLY A 172 35.81 -41.44 -10.95
N GLY A 173 35.20 -40.28 -10.66
CA GLY A 173 33.79 -40.00 -10.92
C GLY A 173 33.51 -38.68 -11.67
N THR A 174 32.50 -37.96 -11.22
CA THR A 174 31.99 -36.71 -11.83
C THR A 174 32.71 -35.48 -11.25
N ARG A 175 32.91 -34.47 -12.09
CA ARG A 175 33.41 -33.14 -11.79
C ARG A 175 32.24 -32.15 -11.80
N LEU A 176 32.05 -31.43 -10.70
CA LEU A 176 31.11 -30.31 -10.62
C LEU A 176 31.89 -29.02 -10.92
N ILE A 177 31.47 -28.30 -11.97
CA ILE A 177 32.14 -27.11 -12.50
C ILE A 177 31.18 -25.93 -12.46
N ALA A 178 31.60 -24.81 -11.88
CA ALA A 178 30.96 -23.52 -12.11
C ALA A 178 31.49 -22.96 -13.44
N ARG A 179 30.58 -22.70 -14.38
CA ARG A 179 30.89 -22.16 -15.71
C ARG A 179 30.23 -20.80 -15.87
N ASP A 180 31.06 -19.78 -16.07
CA ASP A 180 30.63 -18.42 -16.39
C ASP A 180 30.93 -18.16 -17.87
N VAL A 181 29.90 -18.11 -18.71
CA VAL A 181 30.04 -17.83 -20.15
C VAL A 181 29.76 -16.37 -20.44
N ARG A 182 30.79 -15.63 -20.85
CA ARG A 182 30.63 -14.26 -21.36
C ARG A 182 30.20 -14.28 -22.81
N LEU A 183 29.01 -13.75 -23.10
CA LEU A 183 28.41 -13.77 -24.43
C LEU A 183 28.68 -12.50 -25.27
N ALA A 184 29.15 -11.44 -24.62
CA ALA A 184 29.49 -10.15 -25.22
C ALA A 184 30.38 -9.39 -24.25
N GLU A 185 31.32 -8.60 -24.77
CA GLU A 185 32.16 -7.70 -23.98
C GLU A 185 32.10 -6.27 -24.51
N GLY A 186 32.05 -5.31 -23.59
CA GLY A 186 31.93 -3.89 -23.89
C GLY A 186 30.53 -3.46 -24.31
N ALA A 187 30.26 -2.15 -24.21
CA ALA A 187 28.91 -1.61 -24.36
C ALA A 187 28.30 -1.84 -25.75
N GLY A 188 29.14 -1.81 -26.80
CA GLY A 188 28.70 -1.96 -28.19
C GLY A 188 28.08 -3.32 -28.51
N GLU A 189 28.63 -4.40 -27.95
CA GLU A 189 28.14 -5.77 -28.16
C GLU A 189 27.14 -6.20 -27.09
N THR A 190 27.32 -5.73 -25.85
CA THR A 190 26.50 -6.11 -24.70
C THR A 190 25.06 -5.59 -24.85
N LEU A 191 24.87 -4.34 -25.31
CA LEU A 191 23.54 -3.74 -25.38
C LEU A 191 22.59 -4.44 -26.39
N PRO A 192 23.02 -4.78 -27.63
CA PRO A 192 22.24 -5.64 -28.52
C PRO A 192 21.89 -6.99 -27.90
N LYS A 193 22.83 -7.62 -27.18
CA LYS A 193 22.61 -8.92 -26.53
C LYS A 193 21.56 -8.83 -25.43
N ILE A 194 21.65 -7.82 -24.56
CA ILE A 194 20.62 -7.51 -23.55
C ILE A 194 19.26 -7.42 -24.23
N ARG A 195 19.12 -6.61 -25.29
CA ARG A 195 17.84 -6.41 -25.99
C ARG A 195 17.26 -7.71 -26.58
N ALA A 196 18.12 -8.60 -27.08
CA ALA A 196 17.70 -9.89 -27.62
C ALA A 196 17.17 -10.83 -26.54
N MET A 197 17.79 -10.84 -25.36
CA MET A 197 17.46 -11.77 -24.27
C MET A 197 16.40 -11.23 -23.29
N THR A 198 16.23 -9.90 -23.21
CA THR A 198 15.32 -9.25 -22.23
C THR A 198 13.87 -9.73 -22.37
N ALA A 199 13.40 -10.01 -23.58
CA ALA A 199 12.02 -10.47 -23.79
C ALA A 199 11.76 -11.84 -23.15
N GLY A 200 12.72 -12.76 -23.23
CA GLY A 200 12.62 -14.08 -22.59
C GLY A 200 12.70 -13.98 -21.06
N ALA A 201 13.64 -13.17 -20.56
CA ALA A 201 13.78 -12.93 -19.12
C ALA A 201 12.54 -12.25 -18.52
N ALA A 202 11.95 -11.27 -19.22
CA ALA A 202 10.71 -10.61 -18.81
C ALA A 202 9.53 -11.59 -18.79
N ALA A 203 9.39 -12.45 -19.81
CA ALA A 203 8.31 -13.44 -19.85
C ALA A 203 8.40 -14.45 -18.70
N ARG A 204 9.61 -14.93 -18.36
CA ARG A 204 9.82 -15.81 -17.20
C ARG A 204 9.44 -15.12 -15.89
N ARG A 205 9.86 -13.86 -15.71
CA ARG A 205 9.48 -13.09 -14.53
C ARG A 205 7.97 -12.91 -14.44
N ASP A 206 7.32 -12.48 -15.52
CA ASP A 206 5.87 -12.28 -15.56
C ASP A 206 5.12 -13.58 -15.23
N GLU A 207 5.64 -14.74 -15.66
CA GLU A 207 5.12 -16.06 -15.28
C GLU A 207 5.31 -16.35 -13.79
N ILE A 208 6.51 -16.12 -13.23
CA ILE A 208 6.77 -16.28 -11.78
C ILE A 208 5.82 -15.38 -10.98
N ASP A 209 5.69 -14.12 -11.36
CA ASP A 209 4.80 -13.14 -10.73
C ASP A 209 3.33 -13.59 -10.79
N ALA A 210 2.87 -14.09 -11.93
CA ALA A 210 1.50 -14.59 -12.09
C ALA A 210 1.22 -15.80 -11.17
N LEU A 211 2.16 -16.75 -11.12
CA LEU A 211 2.07 -17.93 -10.25
C LEU A 211 2.02 -17.52 -8.76
N GLN A 212 2.89 -16.59 -8.34
CA GLN A 212 2.99 -16.13 -6.95
C GLN A 212 1.80 -15.26 -6.52
N ARG A 213 1.31 -14.35 -7.38
CA ARG A 213 0.27 -13.38 -7.03
C ARG A 213 -1.15 -13.89 -7.20
N HIS A 214 -1.37 -14.87 -8.09
CA HIS A 214 -2.72 -15.32 -8.42
C HIS A 214 -2.95 -16.81 -8.13
N GLU A 215 -2.14 -17.70 -8.69
CA GLU A 215 -2.40 -19.14 -8.62
C GLU A 215 -2.16 -19.71 -7.22
N ILE A 216 -1.00 -19.44 -6.61
CA ILE A 216 -0.69 -19.92 -5.26
C ILE A 216 -1.71 -19.41 -4.23
N PRO A 217 -2.02 -18.11 -4.14
CA PRO A 217 -3.01 -17.61 -3.19
C PRO A 217 -4.40 -18.22 -3.40
N SER A 218 -4.81 -18.45 -4.65
CA SER A 218 -6.10 -19.11 -4.97
C SER A 218 -6.17 -20.53 -4.41
N VAL A 219 -5.10 -21.31 -4.60
CA VAL A 219 -5.01 -22.68 -4.06
C VAL A 219 -4.93 -22.65 -2.53
N GLN A 220 -4.16 -21.74 -1.94
CA GLN A 220 -4.06 -21.57 -0.48
C GLN A 220 -5.40 -21.19 0.15
N ASP A 221 -6.17 -20.30 -0.46
CA ASP A 221 -7.51 -19.92 -0.03
C ASP A 221 -8.49 -21.12 -0.11
N ARG A 222 -8.37 -21.95 -1.15
CA ARG A 222 -9.13 -23.21 -1.23
C ARG A 222 -8.74 -24.19 -0.11
N ILE A 223 -7.45 -24.33 0.19
CA ILE A 223 -6.97 -25.15 1.33
C ILE A 223 -7.55 -24.59 2.63
N ALA A 224 -7.46 -23.27 2.87
CA ALA A 224 -7.97 -22.63 4.08
C ALA A 224 -9.49 -22.85 4.27
N ARG A 225 -10.28 -22.72 3.20
CA ARG A 225 -11.72 -23.04 3.22
C ARG A 225 -12.00 -24.50 3.59
N LEU A 226 -11.24 -25.44 3.03
CA LEU A 226 -11.38 -26.87 3.33
C LEU A 226 -11.01 -27.16 4.79
N THR A 227 -9.92 -26.58 5.29
CA THR A 227 -9.53 -26.67 6.71
C THR A 227 -10.58 -26.07 7.64
N TRP A 228 -11.23 -24.97 7.25
CA TRP A 228 -12.32 -24.39 8.02
C TRP A 228 -13.58 -25.29 8.00
N ALA A 229 -13.92 -25.87 6.85
CA ALA A 229 -15.03 -26.80 6.72
C ALA A 229 -14.83 -28.06 7.59
N GLU A 230 -13.62 -28.62 7.61
CA GLU A 230 -13.25 -29.77 8.47
C GLU A 230 -13.40 -29.44 9.96
N ARG A 231 -12.88 -28.28 10.40
CA ARG A 231 -13.11 -27.78 11.77
C ARG A 231 -14.60 -27.66 12.09
N GLY A 232 -15.40 -27.18 11.13
CA GLY A 232 -16.86 -27.13 11.24
C GLY A 232 -17.50 -28.50 11.43
N VAL A 233 -17.03 -29.52 10.71
CA VAL A 233 -17.50 -30.91 10.86
C VAL A 233 -17.13 -31.48 12.23
N HIS A 234 -15.90 -31.29 12.71
CA HIS A 234 -15.49 -31.72 14.05
C HIS A 234 -16.32 -31.06 15.15
N LYS A 235 -16.55 -29.75 15.05
CA LYS A 235 -17.44 -29.02 15.97
C LYS A 235 -18.85 -29.60 15.96
N ALA A 236 -19.43 -29.82 14.78
CA ALA A 236 -20.76 -30.40 14.64
C ALA A 236 -20.85 -31.86 15.16
N ALA A 237 -19.77 -32.64 15.11
CA ALA A 237 -19.70 -33.99 15.66
C ALA A 237 -19.56 -34.01 17.19
N SER A 238 -18.82 -33.05 17.77
CA SER A 238 -18.55 -32.97 19.22
C SER A 238 -19.78 -32.60 20.07
N GLY A 239 -20.86 -32.12 19.45
CA GLY A 239 -22.05 -31.65 20.16
C GLY A 239 -21.84 -30.41 21.04
N GLN A 240 -20.65 -29.81 21.01
CA GLN A 240 -20.29 -28.64 21.81
C GLN A 240 -21.04 -27.40 21.28
N ARG A 241 -22.08 -26.98 22.01
CA ARG A 241 -22.83 -25.75 21.70
C ARG A 241 -22.07 -24.55 22.23
N ASP A 242 -21.57 -23.69 21.34
CA ASP A 242 -21.05 -22.36 21.69
C ASP A 242 -22.19 -21.48 22.23
N THR A 243 -22.49 -21.62 23.52
CA THR A 243 -23.51 -20.78 24.19
C THR A 243 -23.00 -19.36 24.48
N ALA A 244 -21.70 -19.11 24.35
CA ALA A 244 -21.09 -17.78 24.48
C ALA A 244 -21.04 -16.97 23.16
N GLY A 245 -21.37 -17.61 22.03
CA GLY A 245 -21.22 -17.11 20.66
C GLY A 245 -21.89 -15.78 20.29
N PRO A 246 -23.11 -15.46 20.79
CA PRO A 246 -23.80 -14.26 20.35
C PRO A 246 -24.32 -13.37 21.49
N VAL A 247 -23.81 -13.46 22.73
CA VAL A 247 -24.34 -12.65 23.85
C VAL A 247 -24.27 -11.15 23.54
N TRP A 248 -23.21 -10.68 22.88
CA TRP A 248 -23.10 -9.28 22.48
C TRP A 248 -24.01 -8.93 21.28
N VAL A 249 -24.24 -9.85 20.34
CA VAL A 249 -25.23 -9.67 19.25
C VAL A 249 -26.63 -9.56 19.83
N TRP A 250 -26.93 -10.37 20.85
CA TRP A 250 -28.14 -10.28 21.67
C TRP A 250 -28.25 -8.92 22.36
N VAL A 251 -27.18 -8.44 23.00
CA VAL A 251 -27.15 -7.13 23.67
C VAL A 251 -27.32 -5.98 22.67
N VAL A 252 -26.60 -5.98 21.56
CA VAL A 252 -26.65 -4.92 20.53
C VAL A 252 -28.00 -4.92 19.82
N THR A 253 -28.51 -6.08 19.40
CA THR A 253 -29.82 -6.18 18.75
C THR A 253 -30.94 -5.80 19.72
N SER A 254 -30.85 -6.23 20.99
CA SER A 254 -31.82 -5.83 22.02
C SER A 254 -31.76 -4.33 22.30
N LEU A 255 -30.58 -3.71 22.34
CA LEU A 255 -30.42 -2.26 22.51
C LEU A 255 -30.96 -1.47 21.31
N VAL A 256 -30.73 -1.95 20.08
CA VAL A 256 -31.28 -1.33 18.85
C VAL A 256 -32.81 -1.47 18.80
N CYS A 257 -33.35 -2.63 19.16
CA CYS A 257 -34.79 -2.86 19.25
C CYS A 257 -35.44 -2.06 20.40
N LEU A 258 -34.78 -1.94 21.56
CA LEU A 258 -35.21 -1.07 22.67
C LEU A 258 -35.15 0.40 22.27
N GLY A 259 -34.12 0.83 21.54
CA GLY A 259 -34.00 2.18 21.01
C GLY A 259 -35.09 2.50 19.98
N ALA A 260 -35.40 1.56 19.07
CA ALA A 260 -36.48 1.67 18.10
C ALA A 260 -37.87 1.68 18.76
N LEU A 261 -38.08 0.87 19.80
CA LEU A 261 -39.31 0.88 20.60
C LEU A 261 -39.45 2.15 21.44
N ALA A 262 -38.39 2.62 22.09
CA ALA A 262 -38.41 3.85 22.87
C ALA A 262 -38.64 5.09 21.99
N GLY A 263 -38.01 5.14 20.81
CA GLY A 263 -38.28 6.15 19.78
C GLY A 263 -39.68 6.06 19.20
N GLY A 264 -40.17 4.84 18.93
CA GLY A 264 -41.53 4.59 18.43
C GLY A 264 -42.63 4.96 19.42
N VAL A 265 -42.44 4.70 20.71
CA VAL A 265 -43.40 5.07 21.79
C VAL A 265 -43.48 6.59 21.96
N GLY A 266 -42.36 7.30 21.80
CA GLY A 266 -42.35 8.77 21.77
C GLY A 266 -43.12 9.35 20.58
N VAL A 267 -43.02 8.71 19.41
CA VAL A 267 -43.75 9.09 18.18
C VAL A 267 -45.23 8.72 18.24
N MET A 268 -45.59 7.60 18.88
CA MET A 268 -46.97 7.13 19.05
C MET A 268 -47.83 8.07 19.91
N ARG A 269 -47.24 8.77 20.88
CA ARG A 269 -47.96 9.75 21.71
C ARG A 269 -48.34 11.04 20.97
N ALA A 270 -47.81 11.26 19.76
CA ALA A 270 -47.96 12.50 19.00
C ALA A 270 -48.69 12.34 17.65
N MET A 271 -49.27 11.17 17.33
CA MET A 271 -49.90 10.88 16.03
C MET A 271 -51.40 10.51 16.12
N PRO A 272 -52.23 10.84 15.10
CA PRO A 272 -53.61 10.36 14.99
C PRO A 272 -53.70 8.83 14.79
N GLU A 273 -54.76 8.20 15.30
CA GLU A 273 -54.93 6.72 15.37
C GLU A 273 -54.77 5.95 14.05
N SER A 274 -54.97 6.59 12.89
CA SER A 274 -54.82 5.94 11.59
C SER A 274 -53.36 5.78 11.16
N LYS A 275 -52.44 6.62 11.65
CA LYS A 275 -51.00 6.61 11.29
C LYS A 275 -50.12 5.90 12.31
N SER A 276 -50.54 5.82 13.57
CA SER A 276 -49.84 5.06 14.62
C SER A 276 -49.76 3.57 14.27
N ARG A 277 -50.78 3.03 13.59
CA ARG A 277 -50.81 1.63 13.11
C ARG A 277 -49.69 1.32 12.11
N LEU A 278 -49.35 2.25 11.21
CA LEU A 278 -48.29 2.06 10.22
C LEU A 278 -46.89 2.02 10.88
N VAL A 279 -46.65 2.91 11.85
CA VAL A 279 -45.39 2.95 12.61
C VAL A 279 -45.24 1.71 13.48
N VAL A 280 -46.32 1.24 14.11
CA VAL A 280 -46.35 -0.02 14.87
C VAL A 280 -46.06 -1.19 13.94
N VAL A 281 -46.67 -1.25 12.76
CA VAL A 281 -46.41 -2.31 11.77
C VAL A 281 -44.96 -2.26 11.28
N LEU A 282 -44.40 -1.08 10.99
CA LEU A 282 -43.00 -0.96 10.54
C LEU A 282 -42.01 -1.36 11.66
N ALA A 283 -42.27 -0.95 12.89
CA ALA A 283 -41.47 -1.34 14.06
C ALA A 283 -41.58 -2.85 14.33
N LEU A 284 -42.78 -3.43 14.19
CA LEU A 284 -42.97 -4.88 14.24
C LEU A 284 -42.27 -5.59 13.09
N VAL A 285 -42.26 -5.04 11.88
CA VAL A 285 -41.55 -5.62 10.72
C VAL A 285 -40.04 -5.56 10.92
N VAL A 286 -39.49 -4.50 11.53
CA VAL A 286 -38.06 -4.43 11.90
C VAL A 286 -37.74 -5.38 13.06
N LEU A 287 -38.64 -5.53 14.04
CA LEU A 287 -38.48 -6.44 15.18
C LEU A 287 -38.59 -7.91 14.74
N VAL A 288 -39.63 -8.26 13.99
CA VAL A 288 -39.90 -9.60 13.43
C VAL A 288 -38.94 -9.93 12.30
N GLY A 289 -38.55 -8.95 11.49
CA GLY A 289 -37.53 -9.08 10.47
C GLY A 289 -36.14 -9.28 11.07
N GLY A 290 -35.80 -8.54 12.14
CA GLY A 290 -34.55 -8.71 12.88
C GLY A 290 -34.48 -10.04 13.63
N THR A 291 -35.54 -10.43 14.34
CA THR A 291 -35.63 -11.75 15.02
C THR A 291 -35.79 -12.91 14.05
N GLY A 292 -36.45 -12.71 12.91
CA GLY A 292 -36.58 -13.69 11.83
C GLY A 292 -35.27 -13.88 11.07
N LEU A 293 -34.55 -12.81 10.77
CA LEU A 293 -33.19 -12.85 10.22
C LEU A 293 -32.24 -13.52 11.21
N HIS A 294 -32.38 -13.26 12.51
CA HIS A 294 -31.64 -13.94 13.58
C HIS A 294 -31.95 -15.44 13.63
N ALA A 295 -33.22 -15.85 13.59
CA ALA A 295 -33.60 -17.25 13.53
C ALA A 295 -33.10 -17.95 12.24
N VAL A 296 -32.98 -17.22 11.13
CA VAL A 296 -32.41 -17.71 9.87
C VAL A 296 -30.88 -17.80 9.93
N LEU A 297 -30.21 -16.86 10.60
CA LEU A 297 -28.76 -16.83 10.79
C LEU A 297 -28.27 -17.83 11.86
N GLU A 298 -29.07 -18.11 12.90
CA GLU A 298 -28.80 -19.15 13.91
C GLU A 298 -29.21 -20.55 13.46
N ARG A 299 -30.16 -20.69 12.52
CA ARG A 299 -30.59 -21.99 11.96
C ARG A 299 -29.45 -22.92 11.49
N PRO A 300 -28.37 -22.44 10.84
CA PRO A 300 -27.22 -23.31 10.52
C PRO A 300 -26.43 -23.77 11.75
N PHE A 301 -26.48 -23.06 12.88
CA PHE A 301 -25.79 -23.40 14.13
C PHE A 301 -26.64 -24.25 15.10
N LEU A 302 -27.94 -24.40 14.82
CA LEU A 302 -28.91 -25.12 15.67
C LEU A 302 -29.34 -26.50 15.11
N ARG A 303 -28.91 -26.87 13.89
CA ARG A 303 -29.24 -28.21 13.32
C ARG A 303 -28.33 -29.27 13.93
N GLY A 304 -28.96 -30.40 14.31
CA GLY A 304 -28.43 -31.46 15.16
C GLY A 304 -27.04 -31.98 14.79
N GLY A 305 -26.33 -32.44 15.83
CA GLY A 305 -24.98 -32.98 15.71
C GLY A 305 -24.92 -34.09 14.67
N LEU A 306 -23.88 -34.06 13.84
CA LEU A 306 -23.61 -35.13 12.88
C LEU A 306 -23.39 -36.42 13.64
N THR A 307 -23.93 -37.54 13.15
CA THR A 307 -23.53 -38.85 13.66
C THR A 307 -22.02 -39.01 13.43
N GLU A 308 -21.34 -39.70 14.34
CA GLU A 308 -19.89 -39.90 14.28
C GLU A 308 -19.45 -40.50 12.92
N SER A 309 -20.24 -41.43 12.37
CA SER A 309 -20.01 -42.03 11.05
C SER A 309 -20.18 -41.03 9.89
N ALA A 310 -21.17 -40.14 9.95
CA ALA A 310 -21.40 -39.12 8.92
C ALA A 310 -20.37 -37.99 9.01
N ALA A 311 -19.88 -37.69 10.21
CA ALA A 311 -18.78 -36.76 10.42
C ALA A 311 -17.47 -37.33 9.87
N ALA A 312 -17.15 -38.59 10.18
CA ALA A 312 -15.96 -39.28 9.67
C ALA A 312 -15.93 -39.31 8.13
N ALA A 313 -17.04 -39.69 7.48
CA ALA A 313 -17.13 -39.70 6.01
C ALA A 313 -16.96 -38.29 5.40
N LYS A 314 -17.47 -37.24 6.05
CA LYS A 314 -17.27 -35.86 5.60
C LYS A 314 -15.84 -35.38 5.78
N VAL A 315 -15.19 -35.70 6.91
CA VAL A 315 -13.78 -35.37 7.15
C VAL A 315 -12.89 -36.07 6.11
N GLU A 316 -13.14 -37.34 5.83
CA GLU A 316 -12.41 -38.08 4.81
C GLU A 316 -12.56 -37.44 3.41
N ALA A 317 -13.79 -37.11 3.01
CA ALA A 317 -14.04 -36.46 1.72
C ALA A 317 -13.40 -35.06 1.61
N ILE A 318 -13.38 -34.29 2.71
CA ILE A 318 -12.69 -32.99 2.77
C ILE A 318 -11.17 -33.21 2.71
N GLY A 319 -10.65 -34.21 3.43
CA GLY A 319 -9.24 -34.58 3.44
C GLY A 319 -8.71 -34.93 2.05
N VAL A 320 -9.47 -35.69 1.25
CA VAL A 320 -9.11 -35.99 -0.15
C VAL A 320 -8.98 -34.71 -0.98
N LYS A 321 -9.97 -33.82 -0.90
CA LYS A 321 -9.95 -32.53 -1.64
C LYS A 321 -8.82 -31.61 -1.17
N ARG A 322 -8.50 -31.64 0.12
CA ARG A 322 -7.40 -30.86 0.71
C ARG A 322 -6.06 -31.39 0.20
N ALA A 323 -5.86 -32.72 0.21
CA ALA A 323 -4.65 -33.36 -0.31
C ALA A 323 -4.44 -33.10 -1.81
N GLU A 324 -5.52 -33.09 -2.61
CA GLU A 324 -5.45 -32.70 -4.03
C GLU A 324 -5.00 -31.24 -4.19
N ALA A 325 -5.57 -30.30 -3.42
CA ALA A 325 -5.15 -28.91 -3.46
C ALA A 325 -3.72 -28.68 -2.95
N GLU A 326 -3.26 -29.44 -1.95
CA GLU A 326 -1.88 -29.42 -1.48
C GLU A 326 -0.89 -29.91 -2.55
N ARG A 327 -1.24 -30.97 -3.30
CA ARG A 327 -0.44 -31.45 -4.44
C ARG A 327 -0.33 -30.38 -5.54
N GLU A 328 -1.45 -29.76 -5.92
CA GLU A 328 -1.45 -28.67 -6.91
C GLU A 328 -0.53 -27.53 -6.46
N ARG A 329 -0.60 -27.11 -5.19
CA ARG A 329 0.31 -26.10 -4.64
C ARG A 329 1.78 -26.52 -4.77
N ASP A 330 2.10 -27.76 -4.45
CA ASP A 330 3.48 -28.27 -4.48
C ASP A 330 4.03 -28.37 -5.92
N GLU A 331 3.17 -28.71 -6.89
CA GLU A 331 3.48 -28.64 -8.32
C GLU A 331 3.78 -27.20 -8.78
N LEU A 332 2.94 -26.24 -8.39
CA LEU A 332 3.15 -24.82 -8.70
C LEU A 332 4.46 -24.30 -8.09
N LEU A 333 4.75 -24.64 -6.83
CA LEU A 333 6.02 -24.30 -6.17
C LEU A 333 7.23 -24.94 -6.85
N THR A 334 7.07 -26.13 -7.43
CA THR A 334 8.13 -26.78 -8.19
C THR A 334 8.35 -26.06 -9.53
N ARG A 335 7.27 -25.67 -10.21
CA ARG A 335 7.34 -24.86 -11.44
C ARG A 335 8.04 -23.51 -11.20
N ILE A 336 7.69 -22.80 -10.14
CA ILE A 336 8.37 -21.54 -9.76
C ILE A 336 9.86 -21.77 -9.57
N ARG A 337 10.26 -22.79 -8.79
CA ARG A 337 11.68 -23.10 -8.56
C ARG A 337 12.45 -23.40 -9.85
N LEU A 338 11.81 -24.05 -10.83
CA LEU A 338 12.43 -24.31 -12.13
C LEU A 338 12.59 -23.02 -12.95
N LEU A 339 11.58 -22.14 -12.94
CA LEU A 339 11.66 -20.84 -13.59
C LEU A 339 12.73 -19.96 -12.96
N GLU A 340 12.77 -19.87 -11.63
CA GLU A 340 13.77 -19.12 -10.87
C GLU A 340 15.19 -19.62 -11.15
N ARG A 341 15.41 -20.94 -11.24
CA ARG A 341 16.71 -21.50 -11.61
C ARG A 341 17.15 -21.09 -13.01
N ARG A 342 16.24 -21.14 -14.00
CA ARG A 342 16.55 -20.69 -15.37
C ARG A 342 16.85 -19.20 -15.42
N ASP A 343 16.11 -18.44 -14.63
CA ASP A 343 16.31 -17.00 -14.49
C ASP A 343 17.62 -16.66 -13.78
N ASP A 344 18.08 -17.56 -12.90
CA ASP A 344 19.32 -17.38 -12.16
C ASP A 344 20.59 -17.51 -13.03
N VAL A 345 20.48 -18.18 -14.17
CA VAL A 345 21.61 -18.37 -15.09
C VAL A 345 21.96 -17.08 -15.82
N GLU A 346 20.95 -16.33 -16.29
CA GLU A 346 21.16 -15.15 -17.13
C GLU A 346 21.45 -13.90 -16.31
N ARG A 347 22.68 -13.40 -16.40
CA ARG A 347 23.20 -12.23 -15.67
C ARG A 347 23.64 -11.13 -16.60
N VAL A 348 23.60 -9.90 -16.10
CA VAL A 348 24.11 -8.73 -16.83
C VAL A 348 24.98 -7.86 -15.92
N GLU A 349 26.16 -7.49 -16.43
CA GLU A 349 27.09 -6.59 -15.77
C GLU A 349 26.88 -5.17 -16.32
N ILE A 350 26.44 -4.26 -15.45
CA ILE A 350 26.31 -2.83 -15.77
C ILE A 350 27.01 -2.05 -14.69
N VAL A 351 28.09 -1.36 -15.04
CA VAL A 351 29.06 -0.77 -14.09
C VAL A 351 28.86 0.73 -13.96
N ASP A 352 28.84 1.23 -12.71
CA ASP A 352 29.00 2.66 -12.39
C ASP A 352 30.49 3.01 -12.50
N PRO A 353 30.91 3.82 -13.49
CA PRO A 353 32.33 4.15 -13.70
C PRO A 353 32.93 4.99 -12.57
N GLY A 354 32.12 5.57 -11.70
CA GLY A 354 32.57 6.35 -10.56
C GLY A 354 32.81 5.54 -9.29
N LEU A 355 32.18 4.37 -9.17
CA LEU A 355 32.33 3.47 -8.02
C LEU A 355 33.07 2.17 -8.37
N ASP A 356 33.24 1.89 -9.66
CA ASP A 356 33.73 0.60 -10.17
C ASP A 356 32.92 -0.58 -9.59
N ARG A 357 31.59 -0.38 -9.52
CA ARG A 357 30.63 -1.37 -9.01
C ARG A 357 29.54 -1.58 -10.03
N PHE A 358 29.17 -2.84 -10.24
CA PHE A 358 28.02 -3.18 -11.07
C PHE A 358 26.71 -3.11 -10.28
N ALA A 359 25.59 -3.15 -11.01
CA ALA A 359 24.26 -3.35 -10.45
C ALA A 359 24.16 -4.75 -9.82
N PRO A 360 24.08 -4.86 -8.48
CA PRO A 360 24.07 -6.16 -7.81
C PRO A 360 22.71 -6.83 -7.91
N ILE A 361 22.70 -8.16 -7.75
CA ILE A 361 21.46 -8.95 -7.62
C ILE A 361 20.66 -8.58 -6.37
N ALA A 362 21.35 -8.27 -5.28
CA ALA A 362 20.77 -7.84 -4.02
C ALA A 362 21.78 -6.99 -3.25
N GLN A 363 21.31 -6.10 -2.37
CA GLN A 363 22.18 -5.29 -1.51
C GLN A 363 23.07 -6.13 -0.60
N THR A 364 22.62 -7.33 -0.23
CA THR A 364 23.37 -8.30 0.59
C THR A 364 24.45 -9.05 -0.21
N GLN A 365 24.41 -9.01 -1.54
CA GLN A 365 25.32 -9.71 -2.44
C GLN A 365 25.92 -8.73 -3.47
N PRO A 366 26.75 -7.77 -3.02
CA PRO A 366 27.32 -6.73 -3.90
C PRO A 366 28.32 -7.29 -4.92
N GLY A 367 28.79 -8.53 -4.73
CA GLY A 367 29.71 -9.25 -5.62
C GLY A 367 29.01 -10.06 -6.72
N GLU A 368 27.68 -10.04 -6.79
CA GLU A 368 26.92 -10.80 -7.77
C GLU A 368 26.18 -9.89 -8.75
N PRO A 369 26.46 -9.95 -10.07
CA PRO A 369 25.75 -9.17 -11.07
C PRO A 369 24.25 -9.46 -11.05
N MET A 370 23.44 -8.44 -11.35
CA MET A 370 21.99 -8.59 -11.38
C MET A 370 21.52 -9.61 -12.42
N ARG A 371 20.35 -10.19 -12.16
CA ARG A 371 19.66 -11.03 -13.14
C ARG A 371 19.26 -10.19 -14.35
N LEU A 372 19.27 -10.79 -15.54
CA LEU A 372 18.73 -10.11 -16.71
C LEU A 372 17.23 -9.80 -16.53
N SER A 373 16.49 -10.69 -15.85
CA SER A 373 15.09 -10.42 -15.53
C SER A 373 14.93 -9.18 -14.69
N GLN A 374 15.78 -8.94 -13.67
CA GLN A 374 15.74 -7.77 -12.77
C GLN A 374 15.70 -6.44 -13.54
N ALA A 375 16.35 -6.38 -14.70
CA ALA A 375 16.26 -5.27 -15.63
C ALA A 375 14.91 -5.29 -16.39
N ARG A 376 13.94 -4.54 -15.88
CA ARG A 376 12.64 -4.35 -16.56
C ARG A 376 12.78 -3.60 -17.87
N ARG A 377 13.65 -2.58 -17.91
CA ARG A 377 13.93 -1.83 -19.13
C ARG A 377 15.34 -1.28 -19.12
N VAL A 378 16.05 -1.47 -20.22
CA VAL A 378 17.37 -0.89 -20.46
C VAL A 378 17.25 0.18 -21.55
N ILE A 379 17.46 1.44 -21.19
CA ILE A 379 17.26 2.61 -22.03
C ILE A 379 18.61 3.27 -22.31
N ALA A 380 19.09 3.20 -23.55
CA ALA A 380 20.26 3.95 -24.00
C ALA A 380 19.85 5.37 -24.43
N ALA A 381 19.56 6.25 -23.46
CA ALA A 381 18.86 7.52 -23.69
C ALA A 381 19.56 8.46 -24.70
N ASN A 382 20.90 8.42 -24.76
CA ASN A 382 21.68 9.29 -25.63
C ASN A 382 21.66 8.87 -27.10
N THR A 383 21.49 7.57 -27.39
CA THR A 383 21.40 7.05 -28.76
C THR A 383 19.99 7.13 -29.34
N LEU A 384 18.98 7.45 -28.52
CA LEU A 384 17.59 7.59 -28.97
C LEU A 384 17.36 8.92 -29.67
N GLY A 385 16.92 8.85 -30.93
CA GLY A 385 16.28 9.97 -31.63
C GLY A 385 14.93 10.36 -30.99
N PHE A 386 14.35 11.46 -31.47
CA PHE A 386 13.09 12.00 -30.92
C PHE A 386 11.96 10.96 -30.82
N TRP A 387 11.71 10.20 -31.89
CA TRP A 387 10.67 9.16 -31.91
C TRP A 387 10.95 8.01 -30.94
N GLY A 388 12.23 7.67 -30.75
CA GLY A 388 12.64 6.69 -29.74
C GLY A 388 12.33 7.18 -28.32
N ARG A 389 12.61 8.45 -28.04
CA ARG A 389 12.29 9.07 -26.74
C ARG A 389 10.79 9.18 -26.52
N LEU A 390 10.03 9.58 -27.54
CA LEU A 390 8.57 9.65 -27.47
C LEU A 390 7.95 8.27 -27.22
N ARG A 391 8.47 7.23 -27.87
CA ARG A 391 8.05 5.84 -27.62
C ARG A 391 8.27 5.46 -26.15
N VAL A 392 9.48 5.67 -25.62
CA VAL A 392 9.79 5.40 -24.20
C VAL A 392 8.89 6.19 -23.26
N TYR A 393 8.66 7.47 -23.55
CA TYR A 393 7.78 8.34 -22.78
C TYR A 393 6.35 7.79 -22.71
N LEU A 394 5.73 7.49 -23.85
CA LEU A 394 4.37 6.94 -23.91
C LEU A 394 4.28 5.58 -23.22
N PHE A 395 5.30 4.73 -23.37
CA PHE A 395 5.38 3.47 -22.66
C PHE A 395 5.40 3.70 -21.15
N ARG A 396 6.33 4.51 -20.62
CA ARG A 396 6.39 4.80 -19.17
C ARG A 396 5.08 5.35 -18.62
N TRP A 397 4.39 6.20 -19.39
CA TRP A 397 3.12 6.79 -18.98
C TRP A 397 1.99 5.74 -18.91
N GLY A 398 1.85 4.89 -19.93
CA GLY A 398 0.90 3.78 -19.91
C GLY A 398 1.22 2.77 -18.82
N ASP A 399 2.51 2.56 -18.55
CA ASP A 399 3.00 1.67 -17.51
C ASP A 399 2.64 2.18 -16.10
N PHE A 400 2.86 3.47 -15.87
CA PHE A 400 2.49 4.14 -14.63
C PHE A 400 0.98 4.06 -14.35
N LEU A 401 0.14 4.14 -15.38
CA LEU A 401 -1.32 4.07 -15.20
C LEU A 401 -1.87 2.65 -15.06
N SER A 402 -1.19 1.64 -15.60
CA SER A 402 -1.72 0.27 -15.68
C SER A 402 -1.12 -0.69 -14.66
N ARG A 403 0.06 -0.39 -14.10
CA ARG A 403 0.73 -1.29 -13.15
C ARG A 403 0.40 -1.00 -11.67
N PRO A 404 0.57 -2.01 -10.80
CA PRO A 404 0.59 -1.81 -9.35
C PRO A 404 1.81 -0.99 -8.91
N PRO A 405 1.77 -0.43 -7.68
CA PRO A 405 2.93 0.26 -7.10
C PRO A 405 4.12 -0.69 -6.99
N GLY A 406 5.33 -0.18 -7.26
CA GLY A 406 6.58 -0.93 -7.15
C GLY A 406 7.12 -0.90 -5.72
N GLU A 407 8.17 -1.67 -5.47
CA GLU A 407 8.77 -1.80 -4.13
C GLU A 407 9.70 -0.64 -3.77
N SER A 408 10.24 0.05 -4.79
CA SER A 408 11.13 1.19 -4.61
C SER A 408 10.37 2.53 -4.66
N PRO A 409 10.67 3.50 -3.77
CA PRO A 409 10.04 4.82 -3.79
C PRO A 409 10.23 5.53 -5.13
N GLY A 410 9.13 5.79 -5.84
CA GLY A 410 9.13 6.46 -7.14
C GLY A 410 9.13 5.52 -8.35
N GLU A 411 8.97 4.21 -8.14
CA GLU A 411 8.84 3.20 -9.20
C GLU A 411 7.51 2.43 -9.13
N GLY A 412 7.10 1.89 -10.27
CA GLY A 412 5.80 1.23 -10.45
C GLY A 412 4.68 2.17 -10.89
N GLY A 413 3.44 1.68 -10.76
CA GLY A 413 2.24 2.39 -11.22
C GLY A 413 1.21 2.67 -10.14
N VAL A 414 0.11 3.31 -10.53
CA VAL A 414 -0.97 3.80 -9.66
C VAL A 414 -2.32 3.13 -9.93
N PHE A 415 -2.34 2.06 -10.75
CA PHE A 415 -3.58 1.45 -11.22
C PHE A 415 -4.53 1.02 -10.08
N PRO A 416 -4.08 0.26 -9.04
CA PRO A 416 -4.98 -0.16 -7.97
C PRO A 416 -5.53 1.01 -7.15
N VAL A 417 -4.77 2.10 -7.04
CA VAL A 417 -5.19 3.31 -6.31
C VAL A 417 -6.26 4.06 -7.09
N ILE A 418 -6.12 4.19 -8.41
CA ILE A 418 -7.13 4.81 -9.28
C ILE A 418 -8.43 4.00 -9.22
N VAL A 419 -8.35 2.69 -9.51
CA VAL A 419 -9.53 1.82 -9.53
C VAL A 419 -10.16 1.75 -8.14
N GLY A 420 -9.36 1.57 -7.09
CA GLY A 420 -9.82 1.55 -5.72
C GLY A 420 -10.56 2.83 -5.33
N THR A 421 -10.01 4.00 -5.68
CA THR A 421 -10.66 5.29 -5.39
C THR A 421 -11.97 5.45 -6.16
N VAL A 422 -11.99 5.12 -7.44
CA VAL A 422 -13.20 5.22 -8.28
C VAL A 422 -14.29 4.27 -7.80
N VAL A 423 -13.95 2.99 -7.61
CA VAL A 423 -14.90 1.97 -7.15
C VAL A 423 -15.42 2.30 -5.76
N LEU A 424 -14.56 2.69 -4.82
CA LEU A 424 -14.96 3.09 -3.48
C LEU A 424 -15.89 4.31 -3.50
N THR A 425 -15.54 5.33 -4.29
CA THR A 425 -16.36 6.55 -4.40
C THR A 425 -17.72 6.26 -5.03
N LEU A 426 -17.76 5.44 -6.08
CA LEU A 426 -19.01 5.03 -6.74
C LEU A 426 -19.88 4.19 -5.81
N LEU A 427 -19.31 3.18 -5.14
CA LEU A 427 -20.04 2.36 -4.18
C LEU A 427 -20.61 3.22 -3.05
N LEU A 428 -19.79 4.11 -2.47
CA LEU A 428 -20.23 5.02 -1.42
C LEU A 428 -21.34 5.95 -1.92
N THR A 429 -21.21 6.49 -3.13
CA THR A 429 -22.24 7.36 -3.73
C THR A 429 -23.55 6.60 -3.93
N VAL A 430 -23.51 5.41 -4.53
CA VAL A 430 -24.69 4.59 -4.81
C VAL A 430 -25.37 4.12 -3.53
N SER A 431 -24.61 3.80 -2.48
CA SER A 431 -25.18 3.36 -1.20
C SER A 431 -25.71 4.52 -0.35
N VAL A 432 -24.98 5.65 -0.28
CA VAL A 432 -25.28 6.74 0.65
C VAL A 432 -26.25 7.75 0.06
N VAL A 433 -26.13 8.11 -1.22
CA VAL A 433 -26.94 9.19 -1.82
C VAL A 433 -28.44 8.88 -1.80
N PRO A 434 -28.93 7.69 -2.19
CA PRO A 434 -30.36 7.40 -2.15
C PRO A 434 -30.93 7.50 -0.74
N LEU A 435 -30.24 6.92 0.25
CA LEU A 435 -30.64 6.98 1.65
C LEU A 435 -30.62 8.43 2.19
N GLY A 436 -29.58 9.19 1.84
CA GLY A 436 -29.44 10.59 2.24
C GLY A 436 -30.53 11.49 1.65
N VAL A 437 -30.84 11.31 0.35
CA VAL A 437 -31.91 12.06 -0.34
C VAL A 437 -33.27 11.71 0.23
N ILE A 438 -33.58 10.43 0.45
CA ILE A 438 -34.85 10.01 1.07
C ILE A 438 -34.98 10.58 2.49
N ALA A 439 -33.92 10.50 3.30
CA ALA A 439 -33.92 11.07 4.64
C ALA A 439 -34.12 12.59 4.62
N ALA A 440 -33.48 13.30 3.69
CA ALA A 440 -33.63 14.75 3.54
C ALA A 440 -35.06 15.13 3.13
N ILE A 441 -35.65 14.43 2.15
CA ILE A 441 -37.04 14.66 1.72
C ILE A 441 -38.00 14.37 2.88
N TYR A 442 -37.82 13.26 3.59
CA TYR A 442 -38.64 12.91 4.74
C TYR A 442 -38.58 13.99 5.83
N LEU A 443 -37.38 14.39 6.25
CA LEU A 443 -37.18 15.39 7.30
C LEU A 443 -37.67 16.80 6.91
N ARG A 444 -37.75 17.09 5.61
CA ARG A 444 -38.20 18.39 5.11
C ARG A 444 -39.71 18.44 4.90
N GLU A 445 -40.27 17.44 4.23
CA GLU A 445 -41.66 17.51 3.73
C GLU A 445 -42.66 16.69 4.56
N TYR A 446 -42.20 15.62 5.24
CA TYR A 446 -43.10 14.69 5.91
C TYR A 446 -42.98 14.69 7.42
N ALA A 447 -41.82 15.06 7.97
CA ALA A 447 -41.56 15.01 9.39
C ALA A 447 -42.23 16.19 10.12
N HIS A 448 -43.12 15.88 11.06
CA HIS A 448 -43.77 16.89 11.89
C HIS A 448 -42.76 17.56 12.83
N GLN A 449 -42.84 18.88 12.93
CA GLN A 449 -41.95 19.65 13.80
C GLN A 449 -42.15 19.24 15.27
N GLY A 450 -41.06 18.80 15.91
CA GLY A 450 -41.07 18.30 17.27
C GLY A 450 -39.66 17.94 17.77
N VAL A 451 -39.57 17.52 19.03
CA VAL A 451 -38.29 17.28 19.72
C VAL A 451 -37.41 16.27 18.97
N VAL A 452 -38.00 15.23 18.39
CA VAL A 452 -37.28 14.20 17.62
C VAL A 452 -36.66 14.79 16.35
N THR A 453 -37.43 15.55 15.55
CA THR A 453 -36.91 16.20 14.33
C THR A 453 -35.85 17.24 14.64
N SER A 454 -36.00 17.98 15.75
CA SER A 454 -35.02 18.94 16.21
C SER A 454 -33.73 18.24 16.64
N ALA A 455 -33.82 17.14 17.38
CA ALA A 455 -32.67 16.35 17.80
C ALA A 455 -31.92 15.76 16.60
N ILE A 456 -32.63 15.19 15.62
CA ILE A 456 -32.02 14.66 14.39
C ILE A 456 -31.30 15.76 13.62
N ARG A 457 -31.92 16.94 13.47
CA ARG A 457 -31.31 18.07 12.75
C ARG A 457 -30.05 18.59 13.46
N ILE A 458 -30.08 18.66 14.80
CA ILE A 458 -28.90 19.00 15.61
C ILE A 458 -27.81 17.94 15.43
N ALA A 459 -28.17 16.65 15.47
CA ALA A 459 -27.22 15.55 15.26
C ALA A 459 -26.57 15.61 13.87
N ILE A 460 -27.34 15.84 12.80
CA ILE A 460 -26.81 15.98 11.44
C ILE A 460 -25.85 17.18 11.35
N ASN A 461 -26.23 18.34 11.90
CA ASN A 461 -25.37 19.53 11.89
C ASN A 461 -24.07 19.31 12.68
N ASN A 462 -24.15 18.62 13.82
CA ASN A 462 -22.97 18.29 14.61
C ASN A 462 -22.09 17.26 13.89
N LEU A 463 -22.68 16.23 13.25
CA LEU A 463 -21.98 15.21 12.49
C LEU A 463 -21.23 15.82 11.30
N ALA A 464 -21.83 16.81 10.62
CA ALA A 464 -21.18 17.56 9.55
C ALA A 464 -19.99 18.41 10.03
N GLY A 465 -19.94 18.77 11.32
CA GLY A 465 -18.87 19.58 11.91
C GLY A 465 -17.70 18.79 12.51
N VAL A 466 -17.80 17.45 12.60
CA VAL A 466 -16.73 16.61 13.15
C VAL A 466 -15.58 16.49 12.13
N PRO A 467 -14.31 16.73 12.54
CA PRO A 467 -13.16 16.51 11.67
C PRO A 467 -13.06 15.07 11.17
N SER A 468 -12.70 14.89 9.89
CA SER A 468 -12.64 13.57 9.24
C SER A 468 -11.71 12.56 9.94
N ILE A 469 -10.62 13.04 10.59
CA ILE A 469 -9.70 12.19 11.34
C ILE A 469 -10.38 11.45 12.50
N VAL A 470 -11.38 12.08 13.13
CA VAL A 470 -12.13 11.48 14.24
C VAL A 470 -12.95 10.29 13.75
N TYR A 471 -13.58 10.41 12.57
CA TYR A 471 -14.29 9.29 11.95
C TYR A 471 -13.34 8.16 11.56
N GLY A 472 -12.16 8.48 11.01
CA GLY A 472 -11.17 7.48 10.65
C GLY A 472 -10.68 6.68 11.86
N MET A 473 -10.31 7.38 12.94
CA MET A 473 -9.85 6.75 14.18
C MET A 473 -10.95 5.93 14.87
N PHE A 474 -12.18 6.45 14.93
CA PHE A 474 -13.32 5.69 15.44
C PHE A 474 -13.58 4.44 14.61
N GLY A 475 -13.56 4.56 13.27
CA GLY A 475 -13.78 3.45 12.36
C GLY A 475 -12.75 2.33 12.54
N LEU A 476 -11.46 2.68 12.65
CA LEU A 476 -10.40 1.72 12.95
C LEU A 476 -10.64 1.01 14.29
N GLY A 477 -10.94 1.77 15.34
CA GLY A 477 -11.18 1.23 16.68
C GLY A 477 -12.39 0.29 16.74
N PHE A 478 -13.53 0.75 16.24
CA PHE A 478 -14.77 0.00 16.30
C PHE A 478 -14.80 -1.16 15.29
N PHE A 479 -14.55 -0.91 14.00
CA PHE A 479 -14.70 -1.95 12.98
C PHE A 479 -13.52 -2.93 12.94
N CYS A 480 -12.27 -2.47 13.05
CA CYS A 480 -11.13 -3.38 12.95
C CYS A 480 -10.83 -4.06 14.29
N TYR A 481 -10.60 -3.27 15.35
CA TYR A 481 -10.16 -3.85 16.63
C TYR A 481 -11.27 -4.55 17.42
N THR A 482 -12.53 -4.12 17.25
CA THR A 482 -13.65 -4.70 18.01
C THR A 482 -14.37 -5.75 17.18
N LEU A 483 -14.99 -5.34 16.08
CA LEU A 483 -15.78 -6.22 15.25
C LEU A 483 -14.89 -7.23 14.50
N GLY A 484 -13.81 -6.76 13.88
CA GLY A 484 -12.81 -7.62 13.22
C GLY A 484 -12.13 -8.57 14.21
N GLY A 485 -11.63 -8.04 15.32
CA GLY A 485 -11.06 -8.86 16.40
C GLY A 485 -12.02 -9.92 16.95
N PHE A 486 -13.31 -9.59 17.06
CA PHE A 486 -14.35 -10.56 17.44
C PHE A 486 -14.59 -11.62 16.35
N ILE A 487 -14.63 -11.23 15.07
CA ILE A 487 -14.81 -12.15 13.95
C ILE A 487 -13.63 -13.13 13.85
N ASP A 488 -12.41 -12.64 14.04
CA ASP A 488 -11.18 -13.43 13.84
C ASP A 488 -10.91 -14.40 15.00
N ALA A 489 -11.07 -13.94 16.25
CA ALA A 489 -10.74 -14.72 17.44
C ALA A 489 -11.96 -15.42 18.09
N GLY A 490 -13.16 -15.10 17.65
CA GLY A 490 -14.40 -15.53 18.30
C GLY A 490 -14.57 -14.97 19.73
N PRO A 491 -15.57 -15.46 20.47
CA PRO A 491 -15.89 -14.96 21.81
C PRO A 491 -14.86 -15.34 22.89
N GLY A 492 -13.93 -16.26 22.59
CA GLY A 492 -13.18 -17.01 23.60
C GLY A 492 -11.92 -16.32 24.14
N GLU A 493 -11.12 -15.64 23.31
CA GLU A 493 -9.78 -15.22 23.76
C GLU A 493 -9.33 -13.83 23.26
N GLY A 494 -10.02 -13.20 22.30
CA GLY A 494 -9.61 -11.90 21.72
C GLY A 494 -10.47 -10.68 22.10
N ALA A 495 -11.73 -10.86 22.50
CA ALA A 495 -12.71 -9.77 22.54
C ALA A 495 -12.67 -8.88 23.80
N LEU A 496 -12.05 -9.36 24.90
CA LEU A 496 -12.08 -8.68 26.21
C LEU A 496 -10.69 -8.38 26.80
N ALA A 497 -9.59 -8.80 26.15
CA ALA A 497 -8.28 -8.82 26.80
C ALA A 497 -7.60 -7.45 26.99
N LYS A 498 -8.08 -6.37 26.34
CA LYS A 498 -7.66 -4.99 26.62
C LYS A 498 -8.84 -4.06 26.35
N THR A 499 -9.34 -3.33 27.35
CA THR A 499 -10.33 -2.27 27.16
C THR A 499 -9.79 -1.27 26.13
N PRO A 500 -10.25 -1.29 24.88
CA PRO A 500 -9.61 -0.52 23.84
C PRO A 500 -9.95 0.96 24.08
N TRP A 501 -8.99 1.85 23.86
CA TRP A 501 -9.06 3.27 24.21
C TRP A 501 -10.35 3.98 23.70
N TRP A 502 -10.92 3.52 22.59
CA TRP A 502 -12.16 4.08 22.05
C TRP A 502 -13.41 3.78 22.92
N THR A 503 -13.39 2.76 23.79
CA THR A 503 -14.47 2.52 24.79
C THR A 503 -14.53 3.59 25.86
N LEU A 504 -13.36 4.11 26.26
CA LEU A 504 -13.26 5.27 27.15
C LEU A 504 -13.78 6.54 26.45
N LEU A 505 -13.55 6.66 25.14
CA LEU A 505 -14.10 7.73 24.30
C LEU A 505 -15.61 7.64 24.12
N ALA A 506 -16.16 6.44 23.94
CA ALA A 506 -17.60 6.19 23.93
C ALA A 506 -18.22 6.49 25.32
N GLY A 507 -17.53 6.11 26.40
CA GLY A 507 -17.89 6.46 27.78
C GLY A 507 -17.90 7.97 28.00
N LEU A 508 -16.88 8.69 27.49
CA LEU A 508 -16.81 10.15 27.50
C LEU A 508 -17.97 10.79 26.73
N GLY A 509 -18.26 10.29 25.53
CA GLY A 509 -19.43 10.70 24.76
C GLY A 509 -20.73 10.51 25.54
N GLY A 510 -20.90 9.36 26.21
CA GLY A 510 -22.04 9.08 27.08
C GLY A 510 -22.18 10.05 28.25
N VAL A 511 -21.08 10.36 28.95
CA VAL A 511 -21.06 11.32 30.05
C VAL A 511 -21.38 12.73 29.58
N VAL A 512 -20.82 13.17 28.44
CA VAL A 512 -21.09 14.49 27.86
C VAL A 512 -22.54 14.62 27.41
N VAL A 513 -23.11 13.59 26.78
CA VAL A 513 -24.52 13.58 26.38
C VAL A 513 -25.43 13.61 27.60
N LEU A 514 -25.14 12.82 28.64
CA LEU A 514 -25.91 12.83 29.89
C LEU A 514 -25.82 14.19 30.60
N ALA A 515 -24.64 14.80 30.66
CA ALA A 515 -24.42 16.13 31.21
C ALA A 515 -25.19 17.19 30.42
N GLY A 516 -25.20 17.10 29.09
CA GLY A 516 -25.95 17.98 28.20
C GLY A 516 -27.47 17.85 28.37
N LEU A 517 -28.00 16.63 28.43
CA LEU A 517 -29.43 16.37 28.65
C LEU A 517 -29.92 16.90 30.01
N LEU A 518 -29.14 16.66 31.07
CA LEU A 518 -29.44 17.19 32.41
C LEU A 518 -29.30 18.72 32.47
N GLY A 519 -28.32 19.29 31.76
CA GLY A 519 -28.13 20.73 31.65
C GLY A 519 -29.29 21.43 30.94
N VAL A 520 -29.77 20.87 29.83
CA VAL A 520 -30.96 21.37 29.12
C VAL A 520 -32.20 21.22 30.00
N GLY A 521 -32.39 20.05 30.65
CA GLY A 521 -33.50 19.83 31.58
C GLY A 521 -33.52 20.80 32.77
N ALA A 522 -32.35 21.24 33.24
CA ALA A 522 -32.21 22.25 34.28
C ALA A 522 -32.47 23.69 33.79
N SER A 523 -32.43 23.93 32.48
CA SER A 523 -32.50 25.27 31.86
C SER A 523 -33.88 25.61 31.27
N VAL A 524 -34.79 24.64 31.13
CA VAL A 524 -36.15 24.87 30.61
C VAL A 524 -37.07 25.42 31.71
N PRO A 525 -37.57 26.67 31.61
CA PRO A 525 -38.51 27.22 32.58
C PRO A 525 -39.85 26.48 32.49
N GLY A 526 -40.36 25.94 33.61
CA GLY A 526 -41.66 25.25 33.66
C GLY A 526 -41.61 23.74 33.96
N VAL A 527 -40.49 23.06 33.66
CA VAL A 527 -40.35 21.61 33.94
C VAL A 527 -40.03 21.33 35.41
N LEU A 528 -39.35 22.28 36.08
CA LEU A 528 -39.00 22.21 37.51
C LEU A 528 -39.75 23.26 38.35
N SER A 529 -40.70 24.00 37.76
CA SER A 529 -41.31 25.17 38.40
C SER A 529 -42.33 24.86 39.51
N GLY A 530 -42.52 23.58 39.86
CA GLY A 530 -43.50 23.17 40.87
C GLY A 530 -42.97 23.08 42.30
N THR A 531 -41.66 22.89 42.52
CA THR A 531 -41.14 22.77 43.90
C THR A 531 -39.72 23.29 44.02
N ARG A 532 -39.48 24.18 45.00
CA ARG A 532 -38.14 24.49 45.55
C ARG A 532 -37.60 23.28 46.32
N THR A 533 -37.50 22.12 45.69
CA THR A 533 -37.02 20.89 46.32
C THR A 533 -35.53 20.69 46.04
N LEU A 534 -34.89 20.03 47.01
CA LEU A 534 -33.51 19.52 46.99
C LEU A 534 -33.07 18.98 45.61
N GLY A 535 -34.00 18.38 44.86
CA GLY A 535 -33.79 17.78 43.55
C GLY A 535 -33.24 18.74 42.48
N SER A 536 -33.71 19.98 42.41
CA SER A 536 -33.20 20.95 41.41
C SER A 536 -31.74 21.36 41.66
N LYS A 537 -31.36 21.53 42.93
CA LYS A 537 -29.96 21.77 43.34
C LYS A 537 -29.10 20.53 43.07
N LEU A 538 -29.61 19.33 43.42
CA LEU A 538 -28.94 18.06 43.16
C LEU A 538 -28.69 17.82 41.67
N ILE A 539 -29.66 18.11 40.80
CA ILE A 539 -29.52 17.99 39.35
C ILE A 539 -28.46 18.97 38.84
N ARG A 540 -28.51 20.24 39.24
CA ARG A 540 -27.52 21.25 38.80
C ARG A 540 -26.10 20.93 39.28
N THR A 541 -25.96 20.52 40.54
CA THR A 541 -24.68 20.07 41.10
C THR A 541 -24.21 18.78 40.44
N GLY A 542 -25.10 17.84 40.15
CA GLY A 542 -24.80 16.60 39.43
C GLY A 542 -24.34 16.86 37.99
N THR A 543 -24.98 17.78 37.27
CA THR A 543 -24.52 18.21 35.92
C THR A 543 -23.11 18.78 35.95
N TRP A 544 -22.79 19.60 36.95
CA TRP A 544 -21.44 20.16 37.11
C TRP A 544 -20.38 19.06 37.38
N TRP A 545 -20.68 18.10 38.24
CA TRP A 545 -19.81 16.94 38.48
C TRP A 545 -19.65 16.05 37.24
N LEU A 546 -20.70 15.86 36.44
CA LEU A 546 -20.61 15.12 35.17
C LEU A 546 -19.72 15.84 34.15
N TRP A 547 -19.79 17.16 34.04
CA TRP A 547 -18.87 17.93 33.20
C TRP A 547 -17.42 17.85 33.68
N MET A 548 -17.19 17.91 34.99
CA MET A 548 -15.85 17.72 35.55
C MET A 548 -15.32 16.30 35.32
N GLY A 549 -16.17 15.28 35.50
CA GLY A 549 -15.85 13.90 35.17
C GLY A 549 -15.52 13.71 33.68
N ALA A 550 -16.26 14.36 32.78
CA ALA A 550 -15.96 14.35 31.35
C ALA A 550 -14.59 14.96 31.04
N VAL A 551 -14.26 16.12 31.63
CA VAL A 551 -12.96 16.77 31.43
C VAL A 551 -11.82 15.89 31.95
N VAL A 552 -11.94 15.34 33.16
CA VAL A 552 -10.94 14.44 33.74
C VAL A 552 -10.76 13.19 32.88
N MET A 553 -11.85 12.61 32.39
CA MET A 553 -11.80 11.43 31.53
C MET A 553 -11.21 11.75 30.15
N ALA A 554 -11.44 12.95 29.60
CA ALA A 554 -10.79 13.42 28.37
C ALA A 554 -9.27 13.60 28.55
N VAL A 555 -8.84 14.18 29.68
CA VAL A 555 -7.41 14.32 30.01
C VAL A 555 -6.75 12.95 30.20
N TYR A 556 -7.41 12.04 30.92
CA TYR A 556 -6.93 10.67 31.08
C TYR A 556 -6.83 9.94 29.73
N LEU A 557 -7.79 10.13 28.84
CA LEU A 557 -7.78 9.56 27.48
C LEU A 557 -6.57 10.06 26.67
N ILE A 558 -6.28 11.35 26.70
CA ILE A 558 -5.11 11.93 26.03
C ILE A 558 -3.82 11.35 26.62
N TRP A 559 -3.75 11.24 27.96
CA TRP A 559 -2.56 10.73 28.64
C TRP A 559 -2.34 9.20 28.47
N SER A 560 -3.41 8.42 28.32
CA SER A 560 -3.36 6.95 28.26
C SER A 560 -3.35 6.38 26.84
N THR A 561 -3.52 7.22 25.81
CA THR A 561 -3.44 6.77 24.42
C THR A 561 -2.01 6.90 23.89
N PRO A 562 -1.41 5.82 23.34
CA PRO A 562 -0.02 5.84 22.87
C PRO A 562 0.24 6.67 21.60
N TYR A 563 -0.79 7.39 21.11
CA TYR A 563 -0.74 8.18 19.87
C TYR A 563 -0.73 9.70 20.12
N PHE A 564 -0.89 10.12 21.39
CA PHE A 564 -0.71 11.49 21.89
C PHE A 564 0.37 11.49 22.96
#